data_AF-A0A8B6XL36-F1
#
_entry.id   AF-A0A8B6XL36-F1
#
_cell.length_a   1.000
_cell.length_b   1.000
_cell.length_c   1.000
_cell.angle_alpha   90.00
_cell.angle_beta   90.00
_cell.angle_gamma   90.00
#
_symmetry.space_group_name_H-M   'P 1'
#
loop_
_entity.id
_entity.type
_entity.pdbx_description
1 polymer ?
#
loop_
_entity_poly.entity_id
_entity_poly.type
_entity_poly.pdbx_seq_one_letter_code
_entity_poly.pdbx_strand_id
1 'polypeptide(L)'
;MLPATLRAFKELNVKHETLTLISPQFETPLPPLEPAVFPPQFRELPGPTLDLFDLDEAFSSEHARLAQLAHKCSDEDLEYFVRECGDILGVTNKLSAESRDAKHILEYIFAQVVEFKKLNQDTEMDETQDTGDVQY
;
A
#
# COMPACT_ATOMS: atom_id res chain seq x y z
N MET A 1 52.20 50.55 -58.49
CA MET A 1 51.08 50.05 -57.67
C MET A 1 50.36 48.90 -58.35
N LEU A 2 49.76 49.08 -59.55
CA LEU A 2 48.97 48.03 -60.22
C LEU A 2 49.67 46.66 -60.46
N PRO A 3 50.95 46.58 -60.90
CA PRO A 3 51.60 45.29 -61.16
C PRO A 3 51.92 44.47 -59.88
N ALA A 4 52.03 45.14 -58.74
CA ALA A 4 52.21 44.47 -57.45
C ALA A 4 50.88 43.87 -56.96
N THR A 5 49.78 44.63 -57.11
CA THR A 5 48.43 44.18 -56.74
C THR A 5 47.97 42.97 -57.55
N LEU A 6 48.25 42.93 -58.86
CA LEU A 6 47.90 41.77 -59.71
C LEU A 6 48.69 40.50 -59.36
N ARG A 7 49.95 40.63 -58.95
CA ARG A 7 50.75 39.49 -58.48
C ARG A 7 50.23 38.96 -57.16
N ALA A 8 49.97 39.84 -56.20
CA ALA A 8 49.38 39.46 -54.91
C ALA A 8 48.01 38.79 -55.06
N PHE A 9 47.17 39.27 -56.00
CA PHE A 9 45.88 38.64 -56.29
C PHE A 9 46.03 37.19 -56.76
N LYS A 10 47.03 36.93 -57.62
CA LYS A 10 47.32 35.57 -58.12
C LYS A 10 47.91 34.67 -57.03
N GLU A 11 48.75 35.20 -56.15
CA GLU A 11 49.33 34.48 -55.01
C GLU A 11 48.28 34.11 -53.95
N LEU A 12 47.32 35.00 -53.70
CA LEU A 12 46.26 34.80 -52.70
C LEU A 12 45.13 33.84 -53.16
N ASN A 13 45.13 33.46 -54.44
CA ASN A 13 44.17 32.51 -55.06
C ASN A 13 42.69 32.77 -54.70
N VAL A 14 42.31 34.04 -54.56
CA VAL A 14 40.95 34.43 -54.23
C VAL A 14 40.06 34.27 -55.46
N LYS A 15 38.91 33.62 -55.30
CA LYS A 15 37.93 33.43 -56.38
C LYS A 15 37.47 34.80 -56.90
N HIS A 16 37.70 35.07 -58.18
CA HIS A 16 37.30 36.33 -58.81
C HIS A 16 35.82 36.26 -59.24
N GLU A 17 34.92 36.62 -58.33
CA GLU A 17 33.49 36.71 -58.58
C GLU A 17 32.95 38.10 -58.23
N THR A 18 31.84 38.49 -58.86
CA THR A 18 31.16 39.75 -58.54
C THR A 18 30.66 39.69 -57.10
N LEU A 19 31.12 40.62 -56.26
CA LEU A 19 30.72 40.68 -54.85
C LEU A 19 29.19 40.81 -54.73
N THR A 20 28.55 39.90 -54.01
CA THR A 20 27.13 39.96 -53.66
C THR A 20 26.96 40.60 -52.29
N LEU A 21 25.88 41.37 -52.08
CA LEU A 21 25.54 41.90 -50.77
C LEU A 21 25.17 40.76 -49.82
N ILE A 22 25.80 40.71 -48.64
CA ILE A 22 25.34 39.87 -47.54
C ILE A 22 24.16 40.58 -46.87
N SER A 23 23.03 39.91 -46.75
CA SER A 23 21.89 40.46 -46.01
C SER A 23 22.26 40.56 -44.52
N PRO A 24 22.12 41.73 -43.88
CA PRO A 24 22.42 41.88 -42.47
C PRO A 24 21.48 41.00 -41.63
N GLN A 25 22.03 40.31 -40.65
CA GLN A 25 21.23 39.66 -39.61
C GLN A 25 20.94 40.70 -38.52
N PHE A 26 19.67 41.06 -38.37
CA PHE A 26 19.22 41.90 -37.28
C PHE A 26 18.75 41.00 -36.14
N GLU A 27 19.48 41.03 -35.02
CA GLU A 27 19.03 40.39 -33.79
C GLU A 27 17.92 41.24 -33.15
N THR A 28 16.82 40.59 -32.76
CA THR A 28 15.75 41.24 -31.99
C THR A 28 15.86 40.70 -30.56
N PRO A 29 16.50 41.43 -29.63
CA PRO A 29 16.72 40.93 -28.28
C PRO A 29 15.37 40.68 -27.60
N LEU A 30 15.24 39.51 -26.99
CA LEU A 30 14.07 39.18 -26.20
C LEU A 30 14.06 40.04 -24.92
N PRO A 31 12.87 40.35 -24.37
CA PRO A 31 12.78 40.91 -23.02
C PRO A 31 13.54 40.03 -22.01
N PRO A 32 14.08 40.62 -20.92
CA PRO A 32 14.79 39.85 -19.90
C PRO A 32 13.83 38.84 -19.26
N LEU A 33 14.30 37.62 -19.09
CA LEU A 33 13.55 36.57 -18.41
C LEU A 33 13.61 36.81 -16.89
N GLU A 34 12.47 36.76 -16.22
CA GLU A 34 12.40 36.83 -14.77
C GLU A 34 12.34 35.42 -14.17
N PRO A 35 13.25 35.05 -13.25
CA PRO A 35 13.19 33.77 -12.57
C PRO A 35 12.02 33.76 -11.58
N ALA A 36 11.34 32.62 -11.46
CA ALA A 36 10.30 32.44 -10.44
C ALA A 36 10.92 32.48 -9.03
N VAL A 37 10.30 33.23 -8.13
CA VAL A 37 10.68 33.31 -6.70
C VAL A 37 9.54 32.84 -5.83
N PHE A 38 9.86 32.22 -4.69
CA PHE A 38 8.85 31.89 -3.69
C PHE A 38 8.28 33.18 -3.08
N PRO A 39 6.96 33.26 -2.88
CA PRO A 39 6.36 34.37 -2.15
C PRO A 39 6.76 34.34 -0.66
N PRO A 40 6.63 35.46 0.08
CA PRO A 40 6.83 35.46 1.52
C PRO A 40 5.99 34.39 2.23
N GLN A 41 6.63 33.54 3.03
CA GLN A 41 5.95 32.47 3.76
C GLN A 41 5.22 33.03 4.98
N PHE A 42 3.92 32.73 5.07
CA PHE A 42 3.13 32.97 6.29
C PHE A 42 3.43 31.88 7.32
N ARG A 43 3.12 32.14 8.60
CA ARG A 43 3.19 31.09 9.62
C ARG A 43 2.15 30.02 9.33
N GLU A 44 2.62 28.81 9.07
CA GLU A 44 1.78 27.63 9.01
C GLU A 44 1.40 27.16 10.42
N LEU A 45 0.27 26.47 10.52
CA LEU A 45 -0.09 25.80 11.77
C LEU A 45 0.92 24.68 12.05
N PRO A 46 1.22 24.38 13.32
CA PRO A 46 2.01 23.22 13.66
C PRO A 46 1.32 21.96 13.11
N GLY A 47 2.12 20.96 12.74
CA GLY A 47 1.60 19.66 12.33
C GLY A 47 0.74 19.03 13.44
N PRO A 48 -0.11 18.04 13.10
CA PRO A 48 -0.90 17.33 14.10
C PRO A 48 0.03 16.69 15.15
N THR A 49 -0.44 16.64 16.39
CA THR A 49 0.27 15.99 17.48
C THR A 49 0.33 14.48 17.26
N LEU A 50 1.43 13.85 17.66
CA LEU A 50 1.57 12.40 17.59
C LEU A 50 0.90 11.77 18.83
N ASP A 51 -0.17 11.03 18.60
CA ASP A 51 -0.83 10.22 19.63
C ASP A 51 -0.15 8.86 19.75
N LEU A 52 0.14 8.45 21.00
CA LEU A 52 0.79 7.18 21.29
C LEU A 52 -0.27 6.14 21.62
N PHE A 53 -0.83 5.50 20.60
CA PHE A 53 -1.77 4.39 20.74
C PHE A 53 -1.03 3.06 20.92
N ASP A 54 -1.60 2.16 21.75
CA ASP A 54 -1.21 0.76 21.77
C ASP A 54 -1.78 0.06 20.53
N LEU A 55 -0.90 -0.23 19.57
CA LEU A 55 -1.29 -0.85 18.30
C LEU A 55 -1.69 -2.32 18.49
N ASP A 56 -1.15 -3.00 19.50
CA ASP A 56 -1.51 -4.38 19.77
C ASP A 56 -2.93 -4.43 20.33
N GLU A 57 -3.33 -3.48 21.18
CA GLU A 57 -4.71 -3.39 21.64
C GLU A 57 -5.69 -3.04 20.50
N ALA A 58 -5.32 -2.09 19.64
CA ALA A 58 -6.20 -1.58 18.59
C ALA A 58 -6.30 -2.49 17.34
N PHE A 59 -5.23 -3.20 16.99
CA PHE A 59 -5.11 -3.91 15.71
C PHE A 59 -4.74 -5.39 15.82
N SER A 60 -4.57 -5.95 17.03
CA SER A 60 -4.31 -7.39 17.14
C SER A 60 -5.43 -8.22 16.53
N SER A 61 -5.04 -9.21 15.72
CA SER A 61 -5.97 -10.21 15.23
C SER A 61 -6.58 -11.00 16.38
N GLU A 62 -7.77 -11.56 16.15
CA GLU A 62 -8.45 -12.44 17.12
C GLU A 62 -7.51 -13.57 17.58
N HIS A 63 -6.76 -14.17 16.64
CA HIS A 63 -5.78 -15.21 16.93
C HIS A 63 -4.68 -14.73 17.89
N ALA A 64 -4.10 -13.54 17.66
CA ALA A 64 -3.07 -12.99 18.54
C ALA A 64 -3.61 -12.69 19.94
N ARG A 65 -4.83 -12.14 20.03
CA ARG A 65 -5.50 -11.86 21.31
C ARG A 65 -5.78 -13.14 22.09
N LEU A 66 -6.28 -14.19 21.43
CA LEU A 66 -6.50 -15.50 22.06
C LEU A 66 -5.19 -16.11 22.57
N ALA A 67 -4.12 -16.06 21.78
CA ALA A 67 -2.82 -16.58 22.18
C ALA A 67 -2.29 -15.84 23.41
N GLN A 68 -2.37 -14.50 23.45
CA GLN A 68 -1.97 -13.71 24.61
C GLN A 68 -2.81 -14.02 25.84
N LEU A 69 -4.13 -14.17 25.69
CA LEU A 69 -5.03 -14.54 26.77
C LEU A 69 -4.66 -15.92 27.35
N ALA A 70 -4.38 -16.91 26.50
CA ALA A 70 -3.97 -18.25 26.92
C ALA A 70 -2.66 -18.28 27.71
N HIS A 71 -1.74 -17.34 27.45
CA HIS A 71 -0.51 -17.22 28.24
C HIS A 71 -0.72 -16.56 29.61
N LYS A 72 -1.82 -15.81 29.79
CA LYS A 72 -2.11 -15.06 31.02
C LYS A 72 -2.92 -15.87 32.03
N CYS A 73 -3.71 -16.84 31.57
CA CYS A 73 -4.65 -17.58 32.40
C CYS A 73 -4.09 -18.92 32.88
N SER A 74 -4.55 -19.35 34.06
CA SER A 74 -4.32 -20.67 34.64
C SER A 74 -5.62 -21.48 34.74
N ASP A 75 -5.54 -22.71 35.23
CA ASP A 75 -6.73 -23.56 35.46
C ASP A 75 -7.71 -22.97 36.48
N GLU A 76 -7.28 -22.02 37.32
CA GLU A 76 -8.15 -21.33 38.28
C GLU A 76 -9.02 -20.25 37.61
N ASP A 77 -8.63 -19.79 36.41
CA ASP A 77 -9.23 -18.66 35.70
C ASP A 77 -10.20 -19.10 34.58
N LEU A 78 -10.63 -20.36 34.58
CA LEU A 78 -11.38 -20.96 33.47
C LEU A 78 -12.63 -20.18 33.05
N GLU A 79 -13.42 -19.70 34.02
CA GLU A 79 -14.63 -18.91 33.74
C GLU A 79 -14.29 -17.60 33.01
N TYR A 80 -13.25 -16.91 33.48
CA TYR A 80 -12.77 -15.67 32.87
C TYR A 80 -12.21 -15.93 31.47
N PHE A 81 -11.35 -16.94 31.35
CA PHE A 81 -10.72 -17.33 30.09
C PHE A 81 -11.76 -17.59 28.98
N VAL A 82 -12.79 -18.38 29.29
CA VAL A 82 -13.84 -18.71 28.31
C VAL A 82 -14.69 -17.49 27.94
N ARG A 83 -15.01 -16.62 28.89
CA ARG A 83 -15.78 -15.39 28.63
C ARG A 83 -15.02 -14.43 27.73
N GLU A 84 -13.75 -14.19 28.03
CA GLU A 84 -12.89 -13.33 27.20
C GLU A 84 -12.68 -13.92 25.81
N CYS A 85 -12.53 -15.24 25.67
CA CYS A 85 -12.51 -15.90 24.35
C CYS A 85 -13.81 -15.66 23.58
N GLY A 86 -14.97 -15.73 24.27
CA GLY A 86 -16.28 -15.42 23.70
C GLY A 86 -16.39 -13.98 23.20
N ASP A 87 -15.80 -13.02 23.92
CA ASP A 87 -15.75 -11.62 23.51
C ASP A 87 -14.80 -11.40 22.33
N ILE A 88 -13.62 -12.04 22.33
CA ILE A 88 -12.66 -11.97 21.22
C ILE A 88 -13.27 -12.50 19.93
N LEU A 89 -14.02 -13.61 19.99
CA LEU A 89 -14.66 -14.25 18.84
C LEU A 89 -16.04 -13.67 18.50
N GLY A 90 -16.51 -12.66 19.24
CA GLY A 90 -17.82 -12.03 19.03
C GLY A 90 -19.02 -12.97 19.29
N VAL A 91 -18.82 -14.05 20.05
CA VAL A 91 -19.87 -15.01 20.43
C VAL A 91 -20.81 -14.43 21.48
N THR A 92 -20.28 -13.64 22.43
CA THR A 92 -21.07 -13.01 23.51
C THR A 92 -22.20 -12.12 23.00
N ASN A 93 -22.03 -11.52 21.81
CA ASN A 93 -23.04 -10.68 21.16
C ASN A 93 -24.22 -11.48 20.58
N LYS A 94 -24.06 -12.80 20.43
CA LYS A 94 -25.09 -13.73 19.90
C LYS A 94 -25.89 -14.40 21.00
N LEU A 95 -25.45 -14.29 22.25
CA LEU A 95 -26.08 -14.86 23.43
C LEU A 95 -26.96 -13.81 24.14
N SER A 96 -27.99 -14.27 24.85
CA SER A 96 -28.82 -13.39 25.67
C SER A 96 -28.01 -12.86 26.87
N ALA A 97 -28.43 -11.73 27.46
CA ALA A 97 -27.68 -11.11 28.56
C ALA A 97 -27.52 -12.02 29.80
N GLU A 98 -28.45 -12.96 29.99
CA GLU A 98 -28.45 -13.91 31.11
C GLU A 98 -27.63 -15.18 30.81
N SER A 99 -27.29 -15.44 29.55
CA SER A 99 -26.59 -16.65 29.11
C SER A 99 -25.16 -16.36 28.63
N ARG A 100 -24.44 -15.45 29.31
CA ARG A 100 -23.04 -15.07 29.02
C ARG A 100 -22.04 -15.72 29.99
N ASP A 101 -22.42 -16.84 30.59
CA ASP A 101 -21.51 -17.65 31.38
C ASP A 101 -20.62 -18.52 30.46
N ALA A 102 -19.56 -19.10 31.01
CA ALA A 102 -18.65 -19.94 30.23
C ALA A 102 -19.36 -21.16 29.60
N LYS A 103 -20.39 -21.69 30.25
CA LYS A 103 -21.08 -22.91 29.80
C LYS A 103 -21.85 -22.67 28.51
N HIS A 104 -22.64 -21.61 28.45
CA HIS A 104 -23.42 -21.27 27.26
C HIS A 104 -22.52 -20.85 26.08
N ILE A 105 -21.39 -20.19 26.36
CA ILE A 105 -20.37 -19.85 25.34
C ILE A 105 -19.79 -21.14 24.72
N LEU A 106 -19.38 -22.09 25.56
CA LEU A 106 -18.85 -23.37 25.08
C LEU A 106 -19.90 -24.19 24.34
N GLU A 107 -21.13 -24.23 24.83
CA GLU A 107 -22.24 -24.91 24.16
C GLU A 107 -22.47 -24.34 22.75
N TYR A 108 -22.51 -23.01 22.63
CA TYR A 108 -22.68 -22.34 21.34
C TYR A 108 -21.55 -22.70 20.36
N ILE A 109 -20.29 -22.60 20.81
CA ILE A 109 -19.12 -22.91 19.97
C ILE A 109 -19.13 -24.39 19.59
N PHE A 110 -19.43 -25.28 20.54
CA PHE A 110 -19.46 -26.71 20.30
C PHE A 110 -20.54 -27.09 19.27
N ALA A 111 -21.75 -26.53 19.38
CA ALA A 111 -22.81 -26.74 18.41
C ALA A 111 -22.37 -26.33 16.99
N GLN A 112 -21.71 -25.17 16.85
CA GLN A 112 -21.19 -24.69 15.57
C GLN A 112 -20.11 -25.62 14.99
N VAL A 113 -19.18 -26.11 15.82
CA VAL A 113 -18.15 -27.07 15.37
C VAL A 113 -18.77 -28.40 14.93
N VAL A 114 -19.79 -28.88 15.66
CA VAL A 114 -20.52 -30.09 15.30
C VAL A 114 -21.27 -29.92 13.97
N GLU A 115 -21.96 -28.80 13.76
CA GLU A 115 -22.64 -28.48 12.51
C GLU A 115 -21.67 -28.37 11.34
N PHE A 116 -20.56 -27.65 11.53
CA PHE A 116 -19.50 -27.54 10.52
C PHE A 116 -18.94 -28.90 10.12
N LYS A 117 -18.71 -29.79 11.10
CA LYS A 117 -18.22 -31.15 10.81
C LYS A 117 -19.24 -32.02 10.09
N LYS A 118 -20.55 -31.86 10.35
CA LYS A 118 -21.59 -32.60 9.62
C LYS A 118 -21.58 -32.26 8.13
N LEU A 119 -21.48 -30.98 7.78
CA LEU A 119 -21.40 -30.55 6.37
C LEU A 119 -20.15 -31.09 5.67
N ASN A 120 -19.03 -31.19 6.37
CA ASN A 120 -17.79 -31.69 5.78
C ASN A 120 -17.77 -33.22 5.59
N GLN A 121 -18.62 -33.97 6.29
CA GLN A 121 -18.74 -35.42 6.11
C GLN A 121 -19.38 -35.78 4.76
N ASP A 122 -20.33 -34.97 4.28
CA ASP A 122 -20.99 -35.22 2.98
C ASP A 122 -20.00 -35.04 1.81
N THR A 123 -19.05 -34.10 1.92
CA THR A 123 -18.03 -33.85 0.89
C THR A 123 -16.98 -34.96 0.79
N GLU A 124 -16.56 -35.55 1.93
CA GLU A 124 -15.57 -36.65 1.94
C GLU A 124 -16.15 -37.97 1.38
N MET A 125 -17.48 -38.15 1.47
CA MET A 125 -18.17 -39.32 0.93
C MET A 125 -18.38 -39.27 -0.59
N ASP A 126 -18.36 -38.07 -1.20
CA ASP A 126 -18.55 -37.89 -2.65
C ASP A 126 -17.21 -38.03 -3.42
N GLU A 127 -16.08 -37.66 -2.80
CA GLU A 127 -14.74 -37.81 -3.41
C GLU A 127 -14.25 -39.28 -3.45
N THR A 128 -14.80 -40.16 -2.62
CA THR A 128 -14.42 -41.58 -2.59
C THR A 128 -15.20 -42.46 -3.58
N GLN A 129 -16.17 -41.93 -4.32
CA GLN A 129 -16.95 -42.69 -5.31
C GLN A 129 -16.51 -42.49 -6.77
N ASP A 130 -15.66 -41.51 -7.10
CA ASP A 130 -15.33 -41.19 -8.51
C ASP A 130 -13.99 -41.77 -9.04
N THR A 131 -13.34 -42.69 -8.31
CA THR A 131 -12.11 -43.37 -8.81
C THR A 131 -12.32 -44.83 -9.23
N GLY A 132 -13.57 -45.26 -9.34
CA GLY A 132 -13.91 -46.66 -9.55
C GLY A 132 -14.67 -46.96 -10.84
N ASP A 133 -14.30 -46.41 -12.00
CA ASP A 133 -14.63 -47.04 -13.30
C ASP A 133 -13.83 -46.41 -14.46
N VAL A 134 -12.61 -46.93 -14.70
CA VAL A 134 -11.99 -46.89 -16.03
C VAL A 134 -11.86 -48.32 -16.52
N GLN A 135 -12.82 -48.75 -17.34
CA GLN A 135 -12.77 -49.99 -18.12
C GLN A 135 -12.63 -49.64 -19.60
N TYR A 136 -11.46 -50.01 -20.15
CA TYR A 136 -11.00 -50.13 -21.54
C TYR A 136 -11.23 -49.01 -22.55
#